data_AF-A0A939YUZ0-F1
#
_entry.id   AF-A0A939YUZ0-F1
#
_cell.length_a   1.000
_cell.length_b   1.000
_cell.length_c   1.000
_cell.angle_alpha   90.00
_cell.angle_beta   90.00
_cell.angle_gamma   90.00
#
_symmetry.space_group_name_H-M   'P 1'
#
loop_
_entity.id
_entity.type
_entity.pdbx_description
1 polymer ?
#
loop_
_entity_poly.entity_id
_entity_poly.type
_entity_poly.pdbx_seq_one_letter_code
_entity_poly.pdbx_strand_id
1 'polypeptide(L)'
;MNEIEKKTEELAKLLRQSPEYEAYRAASDAAMSEPATKALLTDYRKLQLKLQAAELSGSVDEAELMKLQKLGELLQLSPVSSEYLFAEYRLNALLGKVYKTLAGAVDADISMIDE
;
A
#
# COMPACT_ATOMS: atom_id res chain seq x y z
N MET A 1 23.57 -9.08 -17.76
CA MET A 1 22.20 -9.24 -17.27
C MET A 1 21.75 -10.66 -17.56
N ASN A 2 21.42 -11.44 -16.54
CA ASN A 2 20.91 -12.80 -16.70
C ASN A 2 19.44 -12.78 -17.17
N GLU A 3 18.90 -13.93 -17.56
CA GLU A 3 17.55 -14.01 -18.12
C GLU A 3 16.45 -13.61 -17.10
N ILE A 4 16.66 -13.92 -15.83
CA ILE A 4 15.75 -13.54 -14.73
C ILE A 4 15.67 -12.02 -14.60
N GLU A 5 16.83 -11.34 -14.59
CA GLU A 5 16.91 -9.88 -14.50
C GLU A 5 16.17 -9.19 -15.66
N LYS A 6 16.32 -9.69 -16.90
CA LYS A 6 15.59 -9.14 -18.06
C LYS A 6 14.07 -9.30 -17.91
N LYS A 7 13.62 -10.47 -17.45
CA LYS A 7 12.19 -10.72 -17.22
C LYS A 7 11.64 -9.87 -16.09
N THR A 8 12.44 -9.57 -15.08
CA THR A 8 12.07 -8.61 -14.03
C THR A 8 11.94 -7.19 -14.57
N GLU A 9 12.80 -6.75 -15.48
CA GLU A 9 12.62 -5.44 -16.15
C GLU A 9 11.35 -5.39 -17.01
N GLU A 10 11.04 -6.48 -17.73
CA GLU A 10 9.81 -6.61 -18.50
C GLU A 10 8.58 -6.54 -17.59
N LEU A 11 8.59 -7.29 -16.48
CA LEU A 11 7.54 -7.23 -15.46
C LEU A 11 7.38 -5.83 -14.87
N ALA A 12 8.48 -5.14 -14.57
CA ALA A 12 8.44 -3.77 -14.06
C ALA A 12 7.80 -2.79 -15.06
N LYS A 13 8.00 -2.99 -16.37
CA LYS A 13 7.31 -2.21 -17.41
C LYS A 13 5.82 -2.51 -17.43
N LEU A 14 5.43 -3.78 -17.38
CA LEU A 14 4.03 -4.20 -17.35
C LEU A 14 3.30 -3.67 -16.11
N LEU A 15 3.93 -3.71 -14.93
CA LEU A 15 3.36 -3.15 -13.70
C LEU A 15 3.14 -1.63 -13.82
N ARG A 16 4.06 -0.90 -14.44
CA ARG A 16 3.89 0.55 -14.69
C ARG A 16 2.78 0.88 -15.69
N GLN A 17 2.41 -0.07 -16.54
CA GLN A 17 1.33 0.05 -17.53
C GLN A 17 0.05 -0.64 -17.06
N SER A 18 0.02 -1.15 -15.82
CA SER A 18 -1.13 -1.83 -15.28
C SER A 18 -2.25 -0.84 -14.98
N PRO A 19 -3.53 -1.21 -15.20
CA PRO A 19 -4.66 -0.38 -14.79
C PRO A 19 -4.62 0.00 -13.31
N GLU A 20 -4.11 -0.90 -12.45
CA GLU A 20 -3.94 -0.66 -11.02
C GLU A 20 -2.96 0.47 -10.73
N TYR A 21 -1.81 0.50 -11.41
CA TYR A 21 -0.82 1.56 -11.23
C TYR A 21 -1.29 2.90 -11.82
N GLU A 22 -1.93 2.88 -12.99
CA GLU A 22 -2.49 4.08 -13.60
C GLU A 22 -3.59 4.70 -12.74
N ALA A 23 -4.52 3.89 -12.23
CA ALA A 23 -5.56 4.34 -11.31
C ALA A 23 -4.96 4.90 -10.01
N TYR A 24 -3.97 4.21 -9.42
CA TYR A 24 -3.26 4.69 -8.23
C TYR A 24 -2.57 6.03 -8.49
N ARG A 25 -1.88 6.19 -9.62
CA ARG A 25 -1.22 7.44 -10.00
C ARG A 25 -2.22 8.59 -10.11
N ALA A 26 -3.31 8.41 -10.84
CA ALA A 26 -4.33 9.43 -11.01
C ALA A 26 -4.98 9.84 -9.68
N ALA A 27 -5.33 8.86 -8.83
CA ALA A 27 -5.90 9.13 -7.52
C ALA A 27 -4.88 9.79 -6.58
N SER A 28 -3.60 9.42 -6.67
CA SER A 28 -2.51 10.04 -5.92
C SER A 28 -2.35 11.51 -6.28
N ASP A 29 -2.33 11.83 -7.57
CA ASP A 29 -2.16 13.21 -8.03
C ASP A 29 -3.32 14.10 -7.55
N ALA A 30 -4.56 13.58 -7.62
CA ALA A 30 -5.75 14.26 -7.12
C ALA A 30 -5.78 14.42 -5.58
N ALA A 31 -5.35 13.40 -4.84
CA ALA A 31 -5.33 13.48 -3.37
C ALA A 31 -4.22 14.39 -2.85
N MET A 32 -3.09 14.47 -3.56
CA MET A 32 -1.92 15.26 -3.16
C MET A 32 -2.01 16.73 -3.55
N SER A 33 -2.93 17.11 -4.44
CA SER A 33 -3.17 18.52 -4.80
C SER A 33 -3.86 19.31 -3.69
N GLU A 34 -4.59 18.63 -2.79
CA GLU A 34 -5.29 19.24 -1.65
C GLU A 34 -4.45 19.15 -0.37
N PRO A 35 -3.95 20.27 0.19
CA PRO A 35 -3.03 20.25 1.34
C PRO A 35 -3.60 19.55 2.58
N ALA A 36 -4.90 19.74 2.87
CA ALA A 36 -5.57 19.13 4.01
C ALA A 36 -5.69 17.61 3.85
N THR A 37 -6.08 17.14 2.66
CA THR A 37 -6.18 15.72 2.32
C THR A 37 -4.82 15.04 2.39
N LYS A 38 -3.79 15.69 1.84
CA LYS A 38 -2.41 15.21 1.89
C LYS A 38 -1.91 15.05 3.32
N ALA A 39 -2.18 16.02 4.19
CA ALA A 39 -1.78 15.95 5.60
C ALA A 39 -2.45 14.75 6.31
N LEU A 40 -3.76 14.60 6.16
CA LEU A 40 -4.52 13.48 6.73
C LEU A 40 -4.02 12.12 6.24
N LEU A 41 -3.80 11.96 4.93
CA LEU A 41 -3.27 10.72 4.34
C LEU A 41 -1.86 10.40 4.83
N THR A 42 -1.02 11.42 4.99
CA THR A 42 0.35 11.25 5.49
C THR A 42 0.34 10.77 6.94
N ASP A 43 -0.50 11.36 7.79
CA ASP A 43 -0.62 10.98 9.20
C ASP A 43 -1.22 9.58 9.34
N TYR A 44 -2.24 9.26 8.54
CA TYR A 44 -2.84 7.93 8.48
C TYR A 44 -1.79 6.85 8.16
N ARG A 45 -0.99 7.03 7.11
CA ARG A 45 0.05 6.07 6.72
C ARG A 45 1.15 5.88 7.75
N LYS A 46 1.63 6.97 8.35
CA LYS A 46 2.66 6.89 9.40
C LYS A 46 2.14 6.08 10.59
N LEU A 47 0.88 6.30 10.97
CA LEU A 47 0.25 5.59 12.06
C LEU A 47 0.00 4.12 11.71
N GLN A 48 -0.44 3.83 10.49
CA GLN A 48 -0.62 2.46 10.00
C GLN A 48 0.69 1.67 10.06
N LEU A 49 1.81 2.23 9.55
CA LEU A 49 3.12 1.59 9.60
C LEU A 49 3.60 1.37 11.03
N LYS A 50 3.37 2.36 11.91
CA LYS A 50 3.73 2.24 13.33
C LYS A 50 2.95 1.10 13.99
N LEU A 51 1.65 1.01 13.73
CA LEU A 51 0.79 -0.03 14.31
C LEU A 51 1.15 -1.42 13.77
N GLN A 52 1.44 -1.56 12.47
CA GLN A 52 1.94 -2.82 11.90
C GLN A 52 3.24 -3.27 12.57
N ALA A 53 4.19 -2.36 12.78
CA ALA A 53 5.43 -2.68 13.49
C ALA A 53 5.16 -3.07 14.97
N ALA A 54 4.23 -2.38 15.63
CA ALA A 54 3.86 -2.65 17.01
C ALA A 54 3.13 -3.99 17.18
N GLU A 55 2.33 -4.40 16.19
CA GLU A 55 1.66 -5.70 16.15
C GLU A 55 2.68 -6.84 16.10
N LEU A 56 3.70 -6.71 15.25
CA LEU A 56 4.81 -7.68 15.17
C LEU A 56 5.62 -7.78 16.48
N SER A 57 5.74 -6.69 17.24
CA SER A 57 6.42 -6.69 18.53
C SER A 57 5.50 -6.99 19.73
N GLY A 58 4.20 -7.23 19.50
CA GLY A 58 3.21 -7.48 20.54
C GLY A 58 2.93 -6.28 21.46
N SER A 59 3.17 -5.05 20.98
CA SER A 59 3.10 -3.81 21.76
C SER A 59 2.10 -2.80 21.19
N VAL A 60 0.95 -3.29 20.71
CA VAL A 60 -0.11 -2.46 20.11
C VAL A 60 -0.69 -1.50 21.16
N ASP A 61 -0.71 -0.21 20.83
CA ASP A 61 -1.36 0.83 21.65
C ASP A 61 -2.80 1.05 21.18
N GLU A 62 -3.77 0.76 22.04
CA GLU A 62 -5.19 0.95 21.76
C GLU A 62 -5.55 2.41 21.41
N ALA A 63 -4.86 3.39 22.00
CA ALA A 63 -5.11 4.80 21.70
C ALA A 63 -4.67 5.15 20.27
N GLU A 64 -3.58 4.55 19.80
CA GLU A 64 -3.10 4.70 18.43
C GLU A 64 -4.04 4.00 17.44
N LEU A 65 -4.56 2.83 17.79
CA LEU A 65 -5.55 2.11 17.00
C LEU A 65 -6.85 2.92 16.85
N MET A 66 -7.36 3.49 17.94
CA MET A 66 -8.52 4.41 17.89
C MET A 66 -8.24 5.65 17.05
N LYS A 67 -7.03 6.20 17.11
CA LYS A 67 -6.62 7.34 16.29
C LYS A 67 -6.58 6.98 14.80
N LEU A 68 -6.08 5.80 14.45
CA LEU A 68 -6.08 5.31 13.07
C LEU A 68 -7.50 5.17 12.53
N GLN A 69 -8.42 4.61 13.31
CA GLN A 69 -9.83 4.47 12.94
C GLN A 69 -10.47 5.84 12.65
N LYS A 70 -10.31 6.82 13.54
CA LYS A 70 -10.84 8.18 13.33
C LYS A 70 -10.27 8.86 12.09
N LEU A 71 -8.97 8.71 11.84
CA LEU A 71 -8.35 9.23 10.61
C LEU A 71 -8.93 8.55 9.36
N GLY A 72 -9.17 7.24 9.42
CA GLY A 72 -9.82 6.49 8.36
C GLY A 72 -11.24 6.97 8.08
N GLU A 73 -12.06 7.19 9.12
CA GLU A 73 -13.41 7.74 9.00
C GLU A 73 -13.41 9.11 8.32
N LEU A 74 -12.50 10.00 8.71
CA LEU A 74 -12.37 11.33 8.10
C LEU A 74 -11.97 11.25 6.62
N LEU A 75 -11.07 10.34 6.26
CA LEU A 75 -10.67 10.12 4.87
C LEU A 75 -11.82 9.56 4.02
N GLN A 76 -12.70 8.74 4.60
CA GLN A 76 -13.87 8.21 3.90
C GLN A 76 -14.91 9.29 3.54
N LEU A 77 -14.93 10.42 4.26
CA LEU A 77 -15.85 11.53 3.96
C LEU A 77 -15.52 12.24 2.64
N SER A 78 -14.30 12.09 2.15
CA SER A 78 -13.85 12.69 0.89
C SER A 78 -13.75 11.62 -0.21
N PRO A 79 -14.48 11.79 -1.32
CA PRO A 79 -14.39 10.87 -2.46
C PRO A 79 -12.96 10.76 -3.01
N VAL A 80 -12.20 11.85 -2.97
CA VAL A 80 -10.82 11.90 -3.48
C VAL A 80 -9.89 11.04 -2.61
N SER A 81 -10.02 11.13 -1.28
CA SER A 81 -9.19 10.33 -0.38
C SER A 81 -9.61 8.87 -0.37
N SER A 82 -10.91 8.59 -0.47
CA SER A 82 -11.44 7.24 -0.59
C SER A 82 -10.93 6.54 -1.84
N GLU A 83 -11.02 7.19 -3.00
CA GLU A 83 -10.52 6.64 -4.27
C GLU A 83 -9.02 6.36 -4.19
N TYR A 84 -8.26 7.24 -3.55
CA TYR A 84 -6.83 7.03 -3.32
C TYR A 84 -6.55 5.75 -2.51
N LEU A 85 -7.23 5.57 -1.37
CA LEU A 85 -7.05 4.41 -0.52
C LEU A 85 -7.46 3.11 -1.24
N PHE A 86 -8.56 3.14 -2.02
CA PHE A 86 -8.97 1.98 -2.80
C PHE A 86 -7.99 1.64 -3.92
N ALA A 87 -7.47 2.64 -4.64
CA ALA A 87 -6.49 2.42 -5.69
C ALA A 87 -5.17 1.88 -5.13
N GLU A 88 -4.72 2.40 -3.99
CA GLU A 88 -3.56 1.87 -3.25
C GLU A 88 -3.76 0.41 -2.84
N TYR A 89 -4.93 0.07 -2.28
CA TYR A 89 -5.25 -1.30 -1.89
C TYR A 89 -5.18 -2.26 -3.09
N ARG A 90 -5.76 -1.89 -4.24
CA ARG A 90 -5.73 -2.72 -5.46
C ARG A 90 -4.31 -2.93 -5.98
N LEU A 91 -3.49 -1.88 -6.00
CA LEU A 91 -2.09 -1.97 -6.40
C LEU A 91 -1.30 -2.88 -5.45
N ASN A 92 -1.48 -2.72 -4.14
CA ASN A 92 -0.82 -3.56 -3.14
C ASN A 92 -1.26 -5.03 -3.25
N ALA A 93 -2.53 -5.32 -3.55
CA ALA A 93 -3.01 -6.67 -3.79
C ALA A 93 -2.37 -7.32 -5.03
N LEU A 94 -2.19 -6.56 -6.11
CA LEU A 94 -1.45 -7.02 -7.30
C LEU A 94 0.01 -7.33 -6.96
N LEU A 95 0.69 -6.40 -6.29
CA LEU A 95 2.09 -6.56 -5.89
C LEU A 95 2.29 -7.73 -4.93
N GLY A 96 1.36 -7.92 -3.98
CA GLY A 96 1.39 -9.05 -3.05
C GLY A 96 1.36 -10.39 -3.77
N LYS A 97 0.52 -10.55 -4.80
CA LYS A 97 0.49 -11.77 -5.63
C LYS A 97 1.81 -11.99 -6.39
N VAL A 98 2.40 -10.91 -6.91
CA VAL A 98 3.71 -10.97 -7.59
C VAL A 98 4.80 -11.41 -6.61
N TYR A 99 4.90 -10.78 -5.43
CA TYR A 99 5.90 -11.13 -4.42
C TYR A 99 5.74 -12.56 -3.93
N LYS A 100 4.51 -13.01 -3.66
CA LYS A 100 4.23 -14.41 -3.28
C LYS A 100 4.70 -15.39 -4.36
N THR A 101 4.45 -15.08 -5.63
CA THR A 101 4.90 -15.92 -6.76
C THR A 101 6.42 -15.99 -6.84
N LEU A 102 7.11 -14.86 -6.69
CA LEU A 102 8.57 -14.80 -6.78
C LEU A 102 9.25 -15.54 -5.63
N ALA A 103 8.78 -15.34 -4.41
CA ALA A 103 9.34 -15.99 -3.23
C ALA A 103 9.03 -17.51 -3.21
N GLY A 104 7.84 -17.91 -3.66
CA GLY A 104 7.49 -19.32 -3.83
C GLY A 104 8.37 -20.06 -4.85
N ALA A 105 8.96 -19.36 -5.83
CA ALA A 105 9.86 -19.98 -6.81
C ALA A 105 11.21 -20.43 -6.22
N VAL A 106 11.57 -19.94 -5.03
CA VAL A 106 12.83 -20.24 -4.34
C VAL A 106 12.60 -20.82 -2.94
N ASP A 107 11.37 -21.27 -2.66
CA ASP A 107 10.94 -21.76 -1.34
C ASP A 107 11.29 -20.79 -0.20
N ALA A 108 11.32 -19.49 -0.49
CA ALA A 108 11.58 -18.48 0.52
C ALA A 108 10.39 -18.41 1.47
N ASP A 109 10.66 -18.50 2.76
CA ASP A 109 9.65 -18.28 3.78
C ASP A 109 9.29 -16.80 3.82
N ILE A 110 8.08 -16.51 3.34
CA ILE A 110 7.44 -15.19 3.34
C ILE A 110 6.21 -15.17 4.23
N SER A 111 6.14 -16.07 5.22
CA SER A 111 5.10 -16.06 6.26
C SER A 111 4.96 -14.69 6.96
N MET A 112 6.00 -13.84 6.92
CA MET A 112 5.95 -12.45 7.41
C MET A 112 5.21 -11.45 6.49
N ILE A 113 4.75 -11.86 5.29
CA ILE A 113 4.03 -11.02 4.31
C ILE A 113 2.55 -11.45 4.21
N ASP A 114 2.14 -12.50 4.94
CA ASP A 114 0.80 -13.08 4.86
C ASP A 114 -0.23 -12.47 5.83
N GLU A 115 0.14 -11.46 6.62
CA GLU A 115 -0.76 -10.71 7.51
C GLU A 115 -1.07 -9.29 7.01
#